data_AF-A0A1Z8UTM8-F1
#
_entry.id   AF-A0A1Z8UTM8-F1
#
_cell.length_a   1.000
_cell.length_b   1.000
_cell.length_c   1.000
_cell.angle_alpha   90.00
_cell.angle_beta   90.00
_cell.angle_gamma   90.00
#
_symmetry.space_group_name_H-M   'P 1'
#
loop_
_entity.id
_entity.type
_entity.pdbx_description
1 polymer ?
#
loop_
_entity_poly.entity_id
_entity_poly.type
_entity_poly.pdbx_seq_one_letter_code
_entity_poly.pdbx_strand_id
1 'polypeptide(L)'
;MASKSKPIAEQQVYDTNTPSTGAFDIPTGTTAQRPSSPTSGMIRYNTDTQATEIYDGTQWGKVSPVLPTLSSVTGTPYTTIASNLTLAGTGFLAANLVVGFTPSGGSQTTVTVTPTSDTAATVAVPSAIYNQSGGTSISVTVTNSDNRTSTALSFNVLSLPSGGDHVFNQGSARVHIFKSNANFVVPSGVSLSNVEYLIVAGGGGGANNGGGGGAGGLRSSVVGDTSGRGASAETRMSLSAATYPVVVGTGGSGTNGASGGQQTNGVASSFNSISSTGGGAGGEIYGSGGAAGGSGGGGAGYSGTSGGAGTSGQGYDGGVGHTINSGGYAGGGGGGAGVVGGNASASASGIGGDGQISTIITTSEATTYSVGDVVSSDVYFAGGGHGRGAGTNPSTTARGSYGGGGQAVTAQEGVDYTGGGGGAHNSNANNGGDGVVIIRYTL
;
A
#
# COMPACT_ATOMS: atom_id res chain seq x y z
N MET A 1 -51.06 66.79 -61.97
CA MET A 1 -51.05 65.70 -60.95
C MET A 1 -50.75 64.40 -61.65
N ALA A 2 -49.76 63.65 -61.14
CA ALA A 2 -49.61 62.19 -61.14
C ALA A 2 -48.11 61.85 -61.16
N SER A 3 -47.52 61.73 -59.97
CA SER A 3 -46.20 61.10 -59.81
C SER A 3 -46.39 59.59 -59.95
N LYS A 4 -45.71 58.97 -60.91
CA LYS A 4 -45.60 57.51 -61.02
C LYS A 4 -44.44 57.06 -60.12
N SER A 5 -44.75 56.43 -58.99
CA SER A 5 -43.75 55.75 -58.16
C SER A 5 -43.40 54.39 -58.78
N LYS A 6 -42.10 54.12 -58.90
CA LYS A 6 -41.48 52.89 -59.41
C LYS A 6 -41.84 51.67 -58.51
N PRO A 7 -42.05 50.45 -59.05
CA PRO A 7 -42.31 49.29 -58.19
C PRO A 7 -41.03 48.89 -57.43
N ILE A 8 -41.18 48.68 -56.12
CA ILE A 8 -40.16 48.09 -55.25
C ILE A 8 -40.29 46.56 -55.41
N ALA A 9 -39.16 45.85 -55.57
CA ALA A 9 -39.17 44.39 -55.67
C ALA A 9 -39.75 43.77 -54.39
N GLU A 10 -40.67 42.82 -54.54
CA GLU A 10 -41.31 42.11 -53.44
C GLU A 10 -40.25 41.29 -52.69
N GLN A 11 -39.83 41.78 -51.51
CA GLN A 11 -39.00 41.01 -50.60
C GLN A 11 -39.87 39.92 -49.98
N GLN A 12 -39.45 38.67 -50.12
CA GLN A 12 -40.20 37.53 -49.60
C GLN A 12 -40.17 37.55 -48.06
N VAL A 13 -41.31 37.27 -47.42
CA VAL A 13 -41.54 37.43 -45.96
C VAL A 13 -40.57 36.59 -45.11
N TYR A 14 -39.99 35.55 -45.70
CA TYR A 14 -39.02 34.65 -45.06
C TYR A 14 -37.55 35.14 -45.12
N ASP A 15 -37.26 36.24 -45.83
CA ASP A 15 -35.89 36.77 -46.03
C ASP A 15 -35.64 38.13 -45.35
N THR A 16 -36.59 38.64 -44.56
CA THR A 16 -36.46 39.93 -43.86
C THR A 16 -36.33 39.71 -42.35
N ASN A 17 -35.25 40.23 -41.74
CA ASN A 17 -35.13 40.27 -40.28
C ASN A 17 -36.32 41.03 -39.68
N THR A 18 -37.17 40.33 -38.93
CA THR A 18 -38.37 40.92 -38.33
C THR A 18 -38.08 41.39 -36.88
N PRO A 19 -38.36 42.65 -36.53
CA PRO A 19 -38.35 43.10 -35.13
C PRO A 19 -39.63 42.69 -34.38
N SER A 20 -40.52 41.92 -35.02
CA SER A 20 -41.76 41.45 -34.43
C SER A 20 -41.48 40.59 -33.20
N THR A 21 -42.23 40.84 -32.13
CA THR A 21 -42.31 39.97 -30.94
C THR A 21 -43.47 38.97 -31.02
N GLY A 22 -44.22 38.97 -32.13
CA GLY A 22 -45.24 37.96 -32.44
C GLY A 22 -44.63 36.62 -32.84
N ALA A 23 -45.46 35.64 -33.19
CA ALA A 23 -45.02 34.30 -33.56
C ALA A 23 -44.88 34.11 -35.08
N PHE A 24 -44.01 33.18 -35.48
CA PHE A 24 -44.01 32.59 -36.82
C PHE A 24 -44.77 31.27 -36.75
N ASP A 25 -45.99 31.24 -37.29
CA ASP A 25 -46.85 30.07 -37.26
C ASP A 25 -46.35 29.00 -38.25
N ILE A 26 -46.03 27.81 -37.72
CA ILE A 26 -45.67 26.63 -38.51
C ILE A 26 -46.87 25.67 -38.64
N PRO A 27 -47.00 24.95 -39.76
CA PRO A 27 -48.08 23.99 -39.96
C PRO A 27 -48.17 22.98 -38.81
N THR A 28 -49.38 22.62 -38.40
CA THR A 28 -49.63 21.71 -37.27
C THR A 28 -50.60 20.58 -37.63
N GLY A 29 -50.45 19.40 -37.03
CA GLY A 29 -51.41 18.30 -37.14
C GLY A 29 -50.79 16.92 -36.87
N THR A 30 -51.63 15.88 -36.91
CA THR A 30 -51.26 14.48 -36.56
C THR A 30 -50.24 13.86 -37.54
N THR A 31 -49.64 12.74 -37.14
CA THR A 31 -48.77 11.90 -37.97
C THR A 31 -49.53 11.39 -39.20
N ALA A 32 -50.80 11.03 -39.05
CA ALA A 32 -51.65 10.63 -40.18
C ALA A 32 -51.96 11.80 -41.13
N GLN A 33 -51.89 13.04 -40.64
CA GLN A 33 -52.05 14.28 -41.43
C GLN A 33 -50.71 14.86 -41.90
N ARG A 34 -49.64 14.05 -41.89
CA ARG A 34 -48.43 14.37 -42.65
C ARG A 34 -48.83 14.48 -44.13
N PRO A 35 -48.31 15.46 -44.89
CA PRO A 35 -48.59 15.53 -46.31
C PRO A 35 -48.23 14.17 -46.94
N SER A 36 -49.13 13.63 -47.75
CA SER A 36 -48.93 12.33 -48.41
C SER A 36 -47.83 12.36 -49.47
N SER A 37 -47.44 13.56 -49.90
CA SER A 37 -46.31 13.83 -50.80
C SER A 37 -45.54 15.05 -50.29
N PRO A 38 -44.87 14.95 -49.12
CA PRO A 38 -44.18 16.08 -48.54
C PRO A 38 -42.91 16.38 -49.33
N THR A 39 -42.61 17.66 -49.49
CA THR A 39 -41.31 18.11 -50.01
C THR A 39 -40.32 18.24 -48.85
N SER A 40 -39.07 17.88 -49.09
CA SER A 40 -37.99 18.02 -48.10
C SER A 40 -37.89 19.46 -47.59
N GLY A 41 -37.59 19.63 -46.30
CA GLY A 41 -37.49 20.94 -45.65
C GLY A 41 -38.81 21.48 -45.10
N MET A 42 -39.92 20.76 -45.29
CA MET A 42 -41.15 21.08 -44.58
C MET A 42 -40.92 20.93 -43.08
N ILE A 43 -41.04 22.03 -42.37
CA ILE A 43 -41.05 22.08 -40.91
C ILE A 43 -42.50 22.17 -40.48
N ARG A 44 -42.89 21.29 -39.57
CA ARG A 44 -44.22 21.31 -38.97
C ARG A 44 -44.11 21.01 -37.51
N TYR A 45 -45.16 21.33 -36.77
CA TYR A 45 -45.38 20.76 -35.47
C TYR A 45 -46.27 19.52 -35.62
N ASN A 46 -45.77 18.34 -35.25
CA ASN A 46 -46.58 17.14 -35.29
C ASN A 46 -47.31 16.97 -33.94
N THR A 47 -48.64 17.03 -33.95
CA THR A 47 -49.45 16.97 -32.73
C THR A 47 -49.48 15.60 -32.08
N ASP A 48 -49.15 14.52 -32.80
CA ASP A 48 -49.07 13.18 -32.22
C ASP A 48 -47.74 12.97 -31.48
N THR A 49 -46.64 13.50 -32.00
CA THR A 49 -45.30 13.38 -31.40
C THR A 49 -44.92 14.59 -30.53
N GLN A 50 -45.76 15.63 -30.54
CA GLN A 50 -45.62 16.91 -29.84
C GLN A 50 -44.26 17.59 -30.06
N ALA A 51 -43.66 17.38 -31.24
CA ALA A 51 -42.36 17.92 -31.58
C ALA A 51 -42.46 18.77 -32.85
N THR A 52 -41.63 19.81 -32.90
CA THR A 52 -41.25 20.37 -34.19
C THR A 52 -40.56 19.23 -34.93
N GLU A 53 -41.08 18.88 -36.09
CA GLU A 53 -40.52 17.87 -36.96
C GLU A 53 -40.16 18.51 -38.29
N ILE A 54 -39.08 18.03 -38.88
CA ILE A 54 -38.71 18.37 -40.24
C ILE A 54 -38.82 17.12 -41.10
N TYR A 55 -39.44 17.25 -42.27
CA TYR A 55 -39.41 16.20 -43.28
C TYR A 55 -38.08 16.26 -44.02
N ASP A 56 -37.30 15.20 -43.93
CA ASP A 56 -35.96 15.14 -44.52
C ASP A 56 -35.96 14.79 -46.02
N GLY A 57 -37.12 14.46 -46.58
CA GLY A 57 -37.27 13.96 -47.96
C GLY A 57 -37.69 12.49 -48.02
N THR A 58 -37.54 11.76 -46.91
CA THR A 58 -37.88 10.34 -46.78
C THR A 58 -38.77 10.06 -45.55
N GLN A 59 -38.53 10.75 -44.44
CA GLN A 59 -39.26 10.60 -43.19
C GLN A 59 -39.33 11.92 -42.41
N TRP A 60 -40.22 11.96 -41.43
CA TRP A 60 -40.35 13.08 -40.51
C TRP A 60 -39.56 12.78 -39.22
N GLY A 61 -38.67 13.69 -38.83
CA GLY A 61 -37.83 13.57 -37.63
C GLY A 61 -37.96 14.78 -36.70
N LYS A 62 -37.85 14.56 -35.38
CA LYS A 62 -37.96 15.61 -34.34
C LYS A 62 -36.81 16.62 -34.42
N VAL A 63 -37.09 17.84 -33.98
CA VAL A 63 -36.15 18.94 -33.77
C VAL A 63 -36.13 19.23 -32.26
N SER A 64 -35.26 18.54 -31.52
CA SER A 64 -34.97 18.88 -30.11
C SER A 64 -33.59 18.37 -29.71
N PRO A 65 -32.59 19.25 -29.54
CA PRO A 65 -31.32 18.88 -28.95
C PRO A 65 -31.39 19.01 -27.43
N VAL A 66 -31.26 17.89 -26.70
CA VAL A 66 -31.21 17.86 -25.24
C VAL A 66 -29.88 18.44 -24.75
N LEU A 67 -29.91 19.38 -23.79
CA LEU A 67 -28.69 19.87 -23.13
C LEU A 67 -28.38 18.97 -21.92
N PRO A 68 -27.21 18.30 -21.87
CA PRO A 68 -26.88 17.48 -20.71
C PRO A 68 -26.50 18.35 -19.51
N THR A 69 -26.78 17.85 -18.32
CA THR A 69 -26.22 18.38 -17.07
C THR A 69 -25.28 17.34 -16.46
N LEU A 70 -24.13 17.78 -15.96
CA LEU A 70 -23.21 16.94 -15.18
C LEU A 70 -23.30 17.41 -13.73
N SER A 71 -23.94 16.61 -12.89
CA SER A 71 -24.24 16.97 -11.50
C SER A 71 -23.20 16.42 -10.52
N SER A 72 -22.55 15.29 -10.84
CA SER A 72 -21.43 14.80 -10.06
C SER A 72 -20.43 13.99 -10.89
N VAL A 73 -19.17 14.04 -10.43
CA VAL A 73 -18.07 13.18 -10.86
C VAL A 73 -17.48 12.57 -9.61
N THR A 74 -17.55 11.25 -9.48
CA THR A 74 -17.09 10.52 -8.29
C THR A 74 -16.07 9.46 -8.66
N GLY A 75 -15.14 9.20 -7.73
CA GLY A 75 -13.93 8.41 -7.95
C GLY A 75 -12.69 9.26 -7.73
N THR A 76 -11.58 8.62 -7.37
CA THR A 76 -10.33 9.30 -6.99
C THR A 76 -9.21 8.85 -7.89
N PRO A 77 -8.88 9.61 -8.96
CA PRO A 77 -7.78 9.26 -9.84
C PRO A 77 -6.45 9.51 -9.12
N TYR A 78 -5.64 8.46 -9.03
CA TYR A 78 -4.27 8.56 -8.53
C TYR A 78 -3.29 8.62 -9.68
N THR A 79 -2.16 9.29 -9.48
CA THR A 79 -1.05 9.28 -10.42
C THR A 79 -0.66 7.84 -10.76
N THR A 80 -0.44 7.53 -12.03
CA THR A 80 0.03 6.25 -12.58
C THR A 80 -0.86 5.03 -12.36
N ILE A 81 -2.03 5.17 -11.73
CA ILE A 81 -2.99 4.08 -11.53
C ILE A 81 -4.24 4.31 -12.40
N ALA A 82 -4.52 3.35 -13.28
CA ALA A 82 -5.75 3.35 -14.05
C ALA A 82 -6.96 3.18 -13.11
N SER A 83 -8.01 3.98 -13.34
CA SER A 83 -9.23 4.00 -12.54
C SER A 83 -10.43 4.37 -13.41
N ASN A 84 -11.63 4.23 -12.85
CA ASN A 84 -12.87 4.68 -13.46
C ASN A 84 -13.50 5.80 -12.64
N LEU A 85 -14.22 6.69 -13.31
CA LEU A 85 -15.11 7.67 -12.69
C LEU A 85 -16.56 7.27 -12.90
N THR A 86 -17.38 7.54 -11.90
CA THR A 86 -18.84 7.46 -11.99
C THR A 86 -19.41 8.86 -12.16
N LEU A 87 -20.17 9.05 -13.23
CA LEU A 87 -20.77 10.31 -13.64
C LEU A 87 -22.27 10.26 -13.37
N ALA A 88 -22.82 11.30 -12.74
CA ALA A 88 -24.26 11.49 -12.60
C ALA A 88 -24.69 12.82 -13.24
N GLY A 89 -25.90 12.85 -13.79
CA GLY A 89 -26.39 13.98 -14.55
C GLY A 89 -27.79 13.77 -15.11
N THR A 90 -28.11 14.48 -16.19
CA THR A 90 -29.32 14.30 -16.99
C THR A 90 -29.02 14.52 -18.46
N GLY A 91 -29.85 13.99 -19.37
CA GLY A 91 -29.72 14.26 -20.80
C GLY A 91 -28.47 13.64 -21.43
N PHE A 92 -27.95 12.55 -20.85
CA PHE A 92 -26.82 11.81 -21.40
C PHE A 92 -27.20 11.02 -22.66
N LEU A 93 -28.50 10.78 -22.85
CA LEU A 93 -29.08 9.97 -23.92
C LEU A 93 -28.58 8.52 -23.86
N ALA A 94 -28.94 7.73 -24.89
CA ALA A 94 -28.73 6.28 -24.85
C ALA A 94 -27.33 5.83 -25.33
N ALA A 95 -26.58 6.69 -26.03
CA ALA A 95 -25.29 6.32 -26.63
C ALA A 95 -24.43 7.55 -26.97
N ASN A 96 -23.15 7.28 -27.22
CA ASN A 96 -22.15 8.23 -27.71
C ASN A 96 -21.97 9.45 -26.80
N LEU A 97 -21.96 9.24 -25.49
CA LEU A 97 -21.63 10.29 -24.53
C LEU A 97 -20.12 10.51 -24.56
N VAL A 98 -19.69 11.67 -25.04
CA VAL A 98 -18.28 12.06 -25.08
C VAL A 98 -17.93 12.76 -23.78
N VAL A 99 -17.05 12.16 -23.00
CA VAL A 99 -16.50 12.74 -21.77
C VAL A 99 -15.21 13.48 -22.10
N GLY A 100 -15.18 14.79 -21.86
CA GLY A 100 -14.00 15.62 -22.03
C GLY A 100 -13.25 15.78 -20.71
N PHE A 101 -11.93 15.62 -20.75
CA PHE A 101 -11.01 15.84 -19.64
C PHE A 101 -9.99 16.90 -20.02
N THR A 102 -9.97 18.03 -19.31
CA THR A 102 -9.07 19.14 -19.58
C THR A 102 -8.22 19.43 -18.35
N PRO A 103 -6.93 19.07 -18.35
CA PRO A 103 -6.01 19.43 -17.28
C PRO A 103 -5.82 20.94 -17.19
N SER A 104 -5.58 21.46 -15.98
CA SER A 104 -5.22 22.86 -15.77
C SER A 104 -3.95 23.20 -16.55
N GLY A 105 -4.08 24.02 -17.59
CA GLY A 105 -2.97 24.38 -18.48
C GLY A 105 -2.66 23.37 -19.60
N GLY A 106 -3.49 22.34 -19.77
CA GLY A 106 -3.34 21.31 -20.81
C GLY A 106 -4.48 21.32 -21.84
N SER A 107 -4.33 20.47 -22.87
CA SER A 107 -5.34 20.27 -23.90
C SER A 107 -6.34 19.19 -23.50
N GLN A 108 -7.57 19.33 -23.97
CA GLN A 108 -8.64 18.36 -23.73
C GLN A 108 -8.32 17.00 -24.35
N THR A 109 -8.55 15.93 -23.59
CA THR A 109 -8.62 14.54 -24.07
C THR A 109 -10.04 14.04 -23.91
N THR A 110 -10.55 13.25 -24.86
CA THR A 110 -11.93 12.75 -24.83
C THR A 110 -11.99 11.23 -24.76
N VAL A 111 -13.05 10.71 -24.12
CA VAL A 111 -13.42 9.29 -24.11
C VAL A 111 -14.90 9.20 -24.47
N THR A 112 -15.26 8.35 -25.41
CA THR A 112 -16.68 8.09 -25.72
C THR A 112 -17.15 6.87 -24.97
N VAL A 113 -18.28 6.99 -24.27
CA VAL A 113 -18.89 5.90 -23.50
C VAL A 113 -20.36 5.71 -23.91
N THR A 114 -20.88 4.52 -23.61
CA THR A 114 -22.33 4.29 -23.62
C THR A 114 -22.86 4.54 -22.20
N PRO A 115 -23.75 5.52 -21.99
CA PRO A 115 -24.37 5.74 -20.69
C PRO A 115 -25.09 4.49 -20.20
N THR A 116 -25.05 4.22 -18.89
CA THR A 116 -25.86 3.15 -18.30
C THR A 116 -27.33 3.54 -18.20
N SER A 117 -27.61 4.84 -18.19
CA SER A 117 -28.95 5.44 -18.30
C SER A 117 -28.82 6.89 -18.76
N ASP A 118 -29.95 7.57 -19.01
CA ASP A 118 -29.95 9.02 -19.33
C ASP A 118 -29.34 9.91 -18.22
N THR A 119 -29.15 9.36 -17.02
CA THR A 119 -28.65 10.08 -15.84
C THR A 119 -27.33 9.54 -15.28
N ALA A 120 -26.76 8.49 -15.87
CA ALA A 120 -25.58 7.83 -15.31
C ALA A 120 -24.65 7.26 -16.38
N ALA A 121 -23.34 7.36 -16.15
CA ALA A 121 -22.32 6.76 -16.99
C ALA A 121 -21.07 6.41 -16.15
N THR A 122 -20.28 5.46 -16.62
CA THR A 122 -18.95 5.15 -16.09
C THR A 122 -17.93 5.36 -17.19
N VAL A 123 -16.79 5.97 -16.85
CA VAL A 123 -15.73 6.29 -17.81
C VAL A 123 -14.37 5.92 -17.24
N ALA A 124 -13.53 5.27 -18.06
CA ALA A 124 -12.14 5.02 -17.72
C ALA A 124 -11.35 6.34 -17.79
N VAL A 125 -10.53 6.60 -16.78
CA VAL A 125 -9.64 7.77 -16.76
C VAL A 125 -8.52 7.53 -17.78
N PRO A 126 -8.31 8.41 -18.77
CA PRO A 126 -7.23 8.26 -19.74
C PRO A 126 -5.84 8.36 -19.11
N SER A 127 -4.84 7.71 -19.70
CA SER A 127 -3.44 7.85 -19.29
C SER A 127 -2.93 9.28 -19.39
N ALA A 128 -3.43 10.07 -20.35
CA ALA A 128 -3.15 11.49 -20.43
C ALA A 128 -3.57 12.28 -19.17
N ILE A 129 -4.48 11.73 -18.36
CA ILE A 129 -4.98 12.33 -17.12
C ILE A 129 -4.28 11.71 -15.91
N TYR A 130 -4.27 10.38 -15.76
CA TYR A 130 -3.63 9.78 -14.58
C TYR A 130 -2.09 9.82 -14.62
N ASN A 131 -1.47 10.20 -15.74
CA ASN A 131 -0.02 10.51 -15.78
C ASN A 131 0.30 12.00 -15.57
N GLN A 132 -0.70 12.83 -15.26
CA GLN A 132 -0.46 14.21 -14.82
C GLN A 132 0.23 14.22 -13.45
N SER A 133 0.89 15.33 -13.12
CA SER A 133 1.42 15.57 -11.78
C SER A 133 0.29 15.55 -10.74
N GLY A 134 0.56 15.01 -9.56
CA GLY A 134 -0.40 15.09 -8.46
C GLY A 134 -0.69 16.54 -8.06
N GLY A 135 -1.95 16.81 -7.74
CA GLY A 135 -2.50 18.14 -7.53
C GLY A 135 -3.03 18.82 -8.79
N THR A 136 -2.76 18.29 -10.00
CA THR A 136 -3.33 18.86 -11.24
C THR A 136 -4.85 18.78 -11.20
N SER A 137 -5.50 19.93 -11.39
CA SER A 137 -6.95 20.01 -11.48
C SER A 137 -7.41 19.62 -12.88
N ILE A 138 -8.42 18.75 -12.97
CA ILE A 138 -8.99 18.26 -14.21
C ILE A 138 -10.42 18.73 -14.29
N SER A 139 -10.71 19.52 -15.32
CA SER A 139 -12.07 19.91 -15.69
C SER A 139 -12.70 18.80 -16.53
N VAL A 140 -13.92 18.40 -16.17
CA VAL A 140 -14.70 17.33 -16.81
C VAL A 140 -15.98 17.90 -17.39
N THR A 141 -16.23 17.61 -18.65
CA THR A 141 -17.49 17.90 -19.34
C THR A 141 -18.06 16.65 -19.97
N VAL A 142 -19.36 16.64 -20.24
CA VAL A 142 -19.98 15.62 -21.08
C VAL A 142 -20.70 16.26 -22.26
N THR A 143 -20.56 15.66 -23.43
CA THR A 143 -21.26 16.02 -24.66
C THR A 143 -22.11 14.84 -25.11
N ASN A 144 -23.43 15.03 -25.20
CA ASN A 144 -24.34 13.97 -25.61
C ASN A 144 -24.42 13.83 -27.14
N SER A 145 -25.19 12.85 -27.61
CA SER A 145 -25.38 12.59 -29.06
C SER A 145 -26.09 13.72 -29.82
N ASP A 146 -26.71 14.68 -29.12
CA ASP A 146 -27.28 15.90 -29.71
C ASP A 146 -26.26 17.04 -29.84
N ASN A 147 -24.97 16.76 -29.59
CA ASN A 147 -23.86 17.71 -29.63
C ASN A 147 -24.04 18.91 -28.69
N ARG A 148 -24.61 18.66 -27.50
CA ARG A 148 -24.70 19.66 -26.43
C ARG A 148 -23.78 19.28 -25.30
N THR A 149 -23.09 20.27 -24.75
CA THR A 149 -22.06 20.07 -23.71
C THR A 149 -22.54 20.63 -22.38
N SER A 150 -22.33 19.88 -21.31
CA SER A 150 -22.62 20.31 -19.94
C SER A 150 -21.69 21.45 -19.50
N THR A 151 -22.05 22.08 -18.39
CA THR A 151 -21.07 22.81 -17.57
C THR A 151 -19.99 21.86 -17.05
N ALA A 152 -18.81 22.40 -16.74
CA ALA A 152 -17.71 21.61 -16.22
C ALA A 152 -17.80 21.38 -14.72
N LEU A 153 -17.38 20.20 -14.27
CA LEU A 153 -17.03 19.91 -12.88
C LEU A 153 -15.54 19.59 -12.79
N SER A 154 -14.90 19.87 -11.65
CA SER A 154 -13.48 19.63 -11.48
C SER A 154 -13.16 18.65 -10.35
N PHE A 155 -12.12 17.84 -10.56
CA PHE A 155 -11.47 17.06 -9.51
C PHE A 155 -9.95 17.26 -9.58
N ASN A 156 -9.20 16.75 -8.60
CA ASN A 156 -7.74 16.75 -8.64
C ASN A 156 -7.21 15.32 -8.82
N VAL A 157 -6.17 15.15 -9.64
CA VAL A 157 -5.40 13.90 -9.64
C VAL A 157 -4.56 13.88 -8.37
N LEU A 158 -4.66 12.83 -7.56
CA LEU A 158 -3.91 12.74 -6.31
C LEU A 158 -2.59 11.99 -6.50
N SER A 159 -1.53 12.46 -5.84
CA SER A 159 -0.29 11.68 -5.73
C SER A 159 -0.53 10.39 -4.94
N LEU A 160 0.26 9.36 -5.22
CA LEU A 160 0.32 8.17 -4.38
C LEU A 160 1.14 8.43 -3.11
N PRO A 161 0.86 7.74 -1.99
CA PRO A 161 1.79 7.72 -0.87
C PRO A 161 3.16 7.20 -1.30
N SER A 162 4.21 7.75 -0.68
CA SER A 162 5.61 7.53 -1.06
C SER A 162 6.50 7.23 0.16
N GLY A 163 7.77 6.92 -0.11
CA GLY A 163 8.73 6.47 0.90
C GLY A 163 8.99 4.96 0.83
N GLY A 164 9.95 4.51 1.64
CA GLY A 164 10.45 3.13 1.64
C GLY A 164 11.51 2.89 0.57
N ASP A 165 12.31 1.84 0.77
CA ASP A 165 13.32 1.37 -0.16
C ASP A 165 12.68 0.64 -1.36
N HIS A 166 11.52 0.01 -1.14
CA HIS A 166 10.74 -0.65 -2.18
C HIS A 166 9.26 -0.33 -2.07
N VAL A 167 8.62 -0.05 -3.22
CA VAL A 167 7.18 0.21 -3.34
C VAL A 167 6.61 -0.57 -4.52
N PHE A 168 5.58 -1.37 -4.27
CA PHE A 168 4.95 -2.21 -5.29
C PHE A 168 3.48 -2.48 -4.96
N ASN A 169 2.75 -3.04 -5.92
CA ASN A 169 1.37 -3.47 -5.74
C ASN A 169 1.33 -4.99 -5.48
N GLN A 170 0.53 -5.40 -4.50
CA GLN A 170 0.20 -6.78 -4.19
C GLN A 170 -1.32 -6.93 -4.34
N GLY A 171 -1.78 -7.39 -5.51
CA GLY A 171 -3.19 -7.34 -5.86
C GLY A 171 -3.71 -5.89 -5.86
N SER A 172 -4.76 -5.60 -5.09
CA SER A 172 -5.29 -4.24 -4.90
C SER A 172 -4.59 -3.45 -3.79
N ALA A 173 -3.68 -4.07 -3.05
CA ALA A 173 -2.93 -3.41 -1.99
C ALA A 173 -1.63 -2.82 -2.53
N ARG A 174 -1.14 -1.79 -1.84
CA ARG A 174 0.15 -1.17 -2.07
C ARG A 174 1.02 -1.39 -0.85
N VAL A 175 2.27 -1.79 -1.08
CA VAL A 175 3.23 -2.18 -0.04
C VAL A 175 4.45 -1.27 -0.11
N HIS A 176 4.93 -0.85 1.05
CA HIS A 176 6.18 -0.13 1.24
C HIS A 176 7.08 -0.90 2.20
N ILE A 177 8.32 -1.17 1.81
CA ILE A 177 9.33 -1.82 2.66
C ILE A 177 10.41 -0.79 3.02
N PHE A 178 10.71 -0.69 4.31
CA PHE A 178 11.76 0.15 4.87
C PHE A 178 12.82 -0.75 5.50
N LYS A 179 14.01 -0.71 4.90
CA LYS A 179 15.27 -1.35 5.29
C LYS A 179 16.22 -0.33 5.94
N SER A 180 15.91 0.96 5.82
CA SER A 180 16.63 2.06 6.45
C SER A 180 15.68 3.15 6.94
N ASN A 181 16.18 4.09 7.75
CA ASN A 181 15.39 5.22 8.25
C ASN A 181 14.95 6.11 7.07
N ALA A 182 13.63 6.28 6.92
CA ALA A 182 13.04 7.16 5.93
C ALA A 182 11.66 7.62 6.38
N ASN A 183 10.99 8.43 5.57
CA ASN A 183 9.63 8.86 5.84
C ASN A 183 8.64 8.08 4.96
N PHE A 184 7.52 7.67 5.54
CA PHE A 184 6.30 7.33 4.80
C PHE A 184 5.46 8.59 4.64
N VAL A 185 5.19 9.01 3.41
CA VAL A 185 4.52 10.28 3.12
C VAL A 185 3.14 10.00 2.55
N VAL A 186 2.10 10.43 3.24
CA VAL A 186 0.72 10.44 2.74
C VAL A 186 0.44 11.83 2.18
N PRO A 187 0.19 11.99 0.87
CA PRO A 187 0.05 13.30 0.25
C PRO A 187 -1.31 13.96 0.58
N SER A 188 -1.38 15.27 0.37
CA SER A 188 -2.61 16.05 0.55
C SER A 188 -3.77 15.47 -0.26
N GLY A 189 -4.96 15.44 0.35
CA GLY A 189 -6.16 14.86 -0.25
C GLY A 189 -6.28 13.33 -0.11
N VAL A 190 -5.27 12.64 0.44
CA VAL A 190 -5.31 11.19 0.67
C VAL A 190 -5.55 10.87 2.14
N SER A 191 -6.45 9.92 2.38
CA SER A 191 -6.68 9.29 3.68
C SER A 191 -6.71 7.79 3.53
N LEU A 192 -5.93 7.09 4.36
CA LEU A 192 -5.86 5.63 4.40
C LEU A 192 -6.59 5.16 5.67
N SER A 193 -7.51 4.20 5.56
CA SER A 193 -8.33 3.74 6.70
C SER A 193 -8.00 2.31 7.17
N ASN A 194 -7.12 1.62 6.44
CA ASN A 194 -6.88 0.20 6.59
C ASN A 194 -5.39 -0.16 6.54
N VAL A 195 -4.54 0.71 7.10
CA VAL A 195 -3.09 0.52 7.06
C VAL A 195 -2.69 -0.61 7.99
N GLU A 196 -2.14 -1.68 7.41
CA GLU A 196 -1.46 -2.76 8.10
C GLU A 196 0.05 -2.46 8.17
N TYR A 197 0.69 -2.97 9.22
CA TYR A 197 2.12 -2.85 9.41
C TYR A 197 2.71 -4.13 9.99
N LEU A 198 4.00 -4.33 9.71
CA LEU A 198 4.90 -5.22 10.43
C LEU A 198 6.12 -4.39 10.83
N ILE A 199 6.40 -4.28 12.12
CA ILE A 199 7.56 -3.54 12.67
C ILE A 199 8.44 -4.55 13.40
N VAL A 200 9.61 -4.81 12.83
CA VAL A 200 10.62 -5.69 13.41
C VAL A 200 11.83 -4.85 13.80
N ALA A 201 12.23 -4.93 15.06
CA ALA A 201 13.43 -4.26 15.57
C ALA A 201 14.71 -5.00 15.16
N GLY A 202 15.87 -4.38 15.36
CA GLY A 202 17.15 -5.07 15.18
C GLY A 202 17.35 -6.16 16.24
N GLY A 203 18.00 -7.26 15.85
CA GLY A 203 18.37 -8.35 16.76
C GLY A 203 19.53 -7.99 17.68
N GLY A 204 19.65 -8.65 18.82
CA GLY A 204 20.79 -8.51 19.73
C GLY A 204 22.03 -9.24 19.23
N GLY A 205 23.22 -8.76 19.62
CA GLY A 205 24.48 -9.45 19.34
C GLY A 205 24.66 -10.73 20.17
N GLY A 206 25.29 -11.74 19.59
CA GLY A 206 25.72 -12.93 20.32
C GLY A 206 26.93 -12.67 21.21
N ALA A 207 27.16 -13.52 22.21
CA ALA A 207 28.31 -13.41 23.12
C ALA A 207 29.45 -14.37 22.77
N ASN A 208 30.68 -13.93 23.01
CA ASN A 208 31.86 -14.80 22.90
C ASN A 208 31.77 -15.86 24.00
N ASN A 209 31.84 -17.12 23.57
CA ASN A 209 31.68 -18.27 24.44
C ASN A 209 30.40 -18.29 25.30
N GLY A 210 29.36 -17.56 24.89
CA GLY A 210 28.18 -17.31 25.71
C GLY A 210 26.88 -17.71 25.04
N GLY A 211 25.81 -17.01 25.42
CA GLY A 211 24.47 -17.18 24.85
C GLY A 211 24.31 -16.48 23.50
N GLY A 212 23.34 -16.96 22.70
CA GLY A 212 22.95 -16.31 21.46
C GLY A 212 22.19 -15.00 21.69
N GLY A 213 22.25 -14.07 20.75
CA GLY A 213 21.45 -12.85 20.79
C GLY A 213 19.96 -13.16 20.61
N GLY A 214 19.10 -12.44 21.32
CA GLY A 214 17.65 -12.47 21.13
C GLY A 214 17.27 -11.74 19.86
N ALA A 215 16.19 -12.18 19.21
CA ALA A 215 15.65 -11.48 18.07
C ALA A 215 15.07 -10.10 18.44
N GLY A 216 14.92 -9.23 17.44
CA GLY A 216 14.17 -7.99 17.57
C GLY A 216 12.72 -8.26 17.98
N GLY A 217 12.10 -7.28 18.65
CA GLY A 217 10.67 -7.32 18.90
C GLY A 217 9.89 -7.24 17.59
N LEU A 218 8.81 -8.01 17.49
CA LEU A 218 7.93 -8.04 16.32
C LEU A 218 6.52 -7.59 16.71
N ARG A 219 6.02 -6.59 15.98
CA ARG A 219 4.67 -6.06 16.13
C ARG A 219 3.96 -6.06 14.79
N SER A 220 2.74 -6.59 14.76
CA SER A 220 1.98 -6.75 13.51
C SER A 220 0.53 -6.37 13.69
N SER A 221 -0.05 -5.66 12.71
CA SER A 221 -1.50 -5.43 12.58
C SER A 221 -2.14 -6.18 11.41
N VAL A 222 -1.39 -7.11 10.81
CA VAL A 222 -1.87 -7.91 9.67
C VAL A 222 -3.00 -8.81 10.12
N VAL A 223 -4.16 -8.68 9.48
CA VAL A 223 -5.34 -9.46 9.85
C VAL A 223 -5.11 -10.94 9.55
N GLY A 224 -5.23 -11.78 10.58
CA GLY A 224 -5.01 -13.22 10.49
C GLY A 224 -3.62 -13.68 10.91
N ASP A 225 -2.66 -12.76 11.05
CA ASP A 225 -1.36 -13.05 11.66
C ASP A 225 -1.43 -12.91 13.20
N THR A 226 -0.31 -13.19 13.86
CA THR A 226 -0.05 -12.85 15.27
C THR A 226 1.10 -11.86 15.37
N SER A 227 1.04 -11.01 16.40
CA SER A 227 2.22 -10.27 16.85
C SER A 227 3.20 -11.24 17.55
N GLY A 228 4.36 -10.73 17.96
CA GLY A 228 5.32 -11.54 18.71
C GLY A 228 4.74 -12.08 20.03
N ARG A 229 5.34 -13.17 20.50
CA ARG A 229 4.88 -13.91 21.69
C ARG A 229 3.47 -14.50 21.59
N GLY A 230 3.01 -14.79 20.36
CA GLY A 230 1.67 -15.32 20.11
C GLY A 230 0.54 -14.36 20.46
N ALA A 231 0.83 -13.07 20.62
CA ALA A 231 -0.21 -12.07 20.86
C ALA A 231 -1.06 -11.87 19.60
N SER A 232 -2.33 -11.52 19.78
CA SER A 232 -3.21 -11.19 18.64
C SER A 232 -2.63 -10.05 17.80
N ALA A 233 -2.93 -10.04 16.50
CA ALA A 233 -2.63 -8.90 15.65
C ALA A 233 -3.22 -7.61 16.24
N GLU A 234 -2.44 -6.54 16.15
CA GLU A 234 -2.82 -5.21 16.59
C GLU A 234 -3.84 -4.57 15.63
N THR A 235 -4.48 -3.49 16.07
CA THR A 235 -5.47 -2.79 15.25
C THR A 235 -4.80 -2.08 14.06
N ARG A 236 -5.42 -2.19 12.88
CA ARG A 236 -5.03 -1.43 11.69
C ARG A 236 -5.12 0.08 11.95
N MET A 237 -4.24 0.84 11.31
CA MET A 237 -4.18 2.28 11.48
C MET A 237 -5.01 3.02 10.44
N SER A 238 -5.45 4.22 10.80
CA SER A 238 -5.93 5.24 9.85
C SER A 238 -4.93 6.38 9.81
N LEU A 239 -4.50 6.76 8.61
CA LEU A 239 -3.52 7.82 8.36
C LEU A 239 -4.12 8.88 7.45
N SER A 240 -3.92 10.14 7.80
CA SER A 240 -4.28 11.30 6.98
C SER A 240 -3.05 11.85 6.26
N ALA A 241 -3.23 12.84 5.39
CA ALA A 241 -2.13 13.55 4.77
C ALA A 241 -1.13 14.09 5.81
N ALA A 242 0.07 13.51 5.83
CA ALA A 242 1.17 13.87 6.72
C ALA A 242 2.45 13.12 6.32
N THR A 243 3.56 13.52 6.93
CA THR A 243 4.84 12.82 6.89
C THR A 243 5.01 12.00 8.17
N TYR A 244 5.15 10.69 8.04
CA TYR A 244 5.30 9.76 9.14
C TYR A 244 6.74 9.22 9.16
N PRO A 245 7.56 9.57 10.17
CA PRO A 245 8.90 8.99 10.31
C PRO A 245 8.82 7.49 10.51
N VAL A 246 9.67 6.76 9.79
CA VAL A 246 9.90 5.32 9.94
C VAL A 246 11.34 5.14 10.40
N VAL A 247 11.50 4.46 11.53
CA VAL A 247 12.81 4.09 12.06
C VAL A 247 12.99 2.59 11.91
N VAL A 248 14.10 2.19 11.29
CA VAL A 248 14.55 0.80 11.20
C VAL A 248 15.73 0.65 12.16
N GLY A 249 15.53 -0.16 13.19
CA GLY A 249 16.54 -0.42 14.19
C GLY A 249 17.63 -1.32 13.64
N THR A 250 18.89 -0.94 13.85
CA THR A 250 20.04 -1.75 13.49
C THR A 250 20.25 -2.92 14.45
N GLY A 251 20.91 -3.96 13.97
CA GLY A 251 21.40 -5.06 14.78
C GLY A 251 22.39 -4.62 15.85
N GLY A 252 22.40 -5.35 16.96
CA GLY A 252 23.37 -5.21 18.05
C GLY A 252 24.69 -5.86 17.68
N SER A 253 25.80 -5.26 18.09
CA SER A 253 27.13 -5.79 17.82
C SER A 253 27.42 -7.01 18.68
N GLY A 254 28.02 -8.04 18.08
CA GLY A 254 28.63 -9.15 18.81
C GLY A 254 30.00 -8.78 19.37
N THR A 255 30.52 -9.57 20.30
CA THR A 255 31.86 -9.36 20.88
C THR A 255 32.98 -9.96 20.02
N ASN A 256 34.00 -9.17 19.69
CA ASN A 256 35.27 -9.67 19.13
C ASN A 256 36.31 -9.93 20.24
N GLY A 257 36.82 -11.17 20.31
CA GLY A 257 37.94 -11.53 21.19
C GLY A 257 37.56 -12.04 22.61
N ALA A 258 38.55 -12.64 23.28
CA ALA A 258 38.38 -13.43 24.51
C ALA A 258 38.19 -12.63 25.81
N SER A 259 38.30 -11.29 25.77
CA SER A 259 38.15 -10.46 26.97
C SER A 259 38.00 -8.97 26.62
N GLY A 260 36.81 -8.39 26.85
CA GLY A 260 36.66 -6.94 27.07
C GLY A 260 35.70 -6.15 26.15
N GLY A 261 35.15 -6.74 25.08
CA GLY A 261 34.04 -6.13 24.34
C GLY A 261 32.70 -6.57 24.93
N GLN A 262 31.71 -5.67 25.00
CA GLN A 262 30.34 -6.01 25.42
C GLN A 262 29.45 -6.17 24.18
N GLN A 263 28.77 -7.31 24.07
CA GLN A 263 27.71 -7.46 23.07
C GLN A 263 26.58 -6.50 23.40
N THR A 264 25.99 -5.90 22.38
CA THR A 264 24.95 -4.89 22.56
C THR A 264 23.58 -5.42 22.17
N ASN A 265 22.57 -4.83 22.80
CA ASN A 265 21.19 -5.04 22.37
C ASN A 265 21.00 -4.45 20.97
N GLY A 266 20.04 -5.00 20.23
CA GLY A 266 19.57 -4.38 19.01
C GLY A 266 18.90 -3.03 19.27
N VAL A 267 18.72 -2.26 18.22
CA VAL A 267 18.05 -0.96 18.28
C VAL A 267 16.56 -1.13 17.93
N ALA A 268 15.72 -0.26 18.51
CA ALA A 268 14.28 -0.27 18.27
C ALA A 268 13.92 0.17 16.84
N SER A 269 12.87 -0.42 16.28
CA SER A 269 12.18 0.08 15.08
C SER A 269 10.89 0.80 15.49
N SER A 270 10.44 1.77 14.69
CA SER A 270 9.16 2.44 14.97
C SER A 270 8.46 2.97 13.72
N PHE A 271 7.14 3.03 13.81
CA PHE A 271 6.27 3.68 12.83
C PHE A 271 5.00 4.18 13.51
N ASN A 272 4.68 5.46 13.31
CA ASN A 272 3.45 6.10 13.75
C ASN A 272 3.05 5.77 15.21
N SER A 273 3.92 6.11 16.17
CA SER A 273 3.80 5.85 17.61
C SER A 273 3.92 4.39 18.09
N ILE A 274 3.93 3.42 17.18
CA ILE A 274 4.23 2.02 17.52
C ILE A 274 5.75 1.82 17.49
N SER A 275 6.28 1.23 18.55
CA SER A 275 7.70 0.88 18.65
C SER A 275 7.87 -0.58 19.01
N SER A 276 8.76 -1.23 18.29
CA SER A 276 9.27 -2.56 18.61
C SER A 276 10.66 -2.43 19.24
N THR A 277 10.85 -3.06 20.39
CA THR A 277 12.09 -3.03 21.18
C THR A 277 13.15 -3.91 20.53
N GLY A 278 14.40 -3.45 20.48
CA GLY A 278 15.52 -4.25 19.96
C GLY A 278 15.78 -5.52 20.78
N GLY A 279 16.40 -6.52 20.15
CA GLY A 279 16.68 -7.81 20.76
C GLY A 279 17.72 -7.73 21.88
N GLY A 280 17.57 -8.56 22.90
CA GLY A 280 18.51 -8.64 24.01
C GLY A 280 19.82 -9.30 23.60
N ALA A 281 20.95 -8.75 24.02
CA ALA A 281 22.27 -9.33 23.78
C ALA A 281 22.47 -10.65 24.54
N GLY A 282 23.28 -11.56 24.00
CA GLY A 282 23.65 -12.81 24.67
C GLY A 282 24.46 -12.60 25.96
N GLY A 283 24.33 -13.51 26.92
CA GLY A 283 25.09 -13.48 28.17
C GLY A 283 26.56 -13.87 28.00
N GLU A 284 27.47 -13.15 28.64
CA GLU A 284 28.93 -13.37 28.57
C GLU A 284 29.38 -14.49 29.49
N ILE A 285 30.47 -15.17 29.10
CA ILE A 285 30.95 -16.40 29.72
C ILE A 285 31.02 -16.32 31.27
N TYR A 286 31.48 -15.23 31.89
CA TYR A 286 31.85 -15.16 33.33
C TYR A 286 30.89 -14.39 34.26
N GLY A 287 29.61 -14.14 33.90
CA GLY A 287 28.67 -13.70 34.95
C GLY A 287 27.42 -12.93 34.57
N SER A 288 27.14 -12.67 33.29
CA SER A 288 25.88 -12.03 32.88
C SER A 288 24.85 -13.06 32.41
N GLY A 289 23.61 -12.89 32.85
CA GLY A 289 22.46 -13.47 32.15
C GLY A 289 22.32 -12.85 30.76
N GLY A 290 21.52 -13.47 29.90
CA GLY A 290 21.11 -12.79 28.67
C GLY A 290 20.40 -11.49 28.98
N ALA A 291 20.61 -10.45 28.15
CA ALA A 291 19.92 -9.19 28.34
C ALA A 291 18.44 -9.30 27.94
N ALA A 292 17.58 -8.53 28.58
CA ALA A 292 16.20 -8.39 28.18
C ALA A 292 16.08 -7.55 26.89
N GLY A 293 15.01 -7.77 26.12
CA GLY A 293 14.75 -7.04 24.88
C GLY A 293 13.37 -7.33 24.32
N GLY A 294 13.18 -7.03 23.03
CA GLY A 294 12.00 -7.46 22.28
C GLY A 294 11.83 -8.98 22.40
N SER A 295 12.87 -9.73 22.02
CA SER A 295 13.12 -11.09 22.49
C SER A 295 14.37 -11.12 23.38
N GLY A 296 14.40 -12.00 24.37
CA GLY A 296 15.48 -12.09 25.34
C GLY A 296 16.74 -12.80 24.81
N GLY A 297 17.92 -12.34 25.21
CA GLY A 297 19.18 -13.01 24.88
C GLY A 297 19.36 -14.33 25.64
N GLY A 298 20.16 -15.25 25.11
CA GLY A 298 20.48 -16.52 25.76
C GLY A 298 21.43 -16.35 26.95
N GLY A 299 21.33 -17.23 27.94
CA GLY A 299 22.20 -17.24 29.11
C GLY A 299 23.60 -17.78 28.84
N ALA A 300 24.55 -17.42 29.70
CA ALA A 300 25.95 -17.81 29.67
C ALA A 300 26.21 -19.21 30.26
N GLY A 301 27.27 -19.87 29.80
CA GLY A 301 27.55 -21.25 30.17
C GLY A 301 28.31 -21.47 31.49
N TYR A 302 29.18 -20.56 31.96
CA TYR A 302 30.05 -20.82 33.14
C TYR A 302 29.29 -20.98 34.46
N SER A 303 28.14 -20.33 34.59
CA SER A 303 27.32 -20.33 35.82
C SER A 303 25.86 -20.73 35.56
N GLY A 304 25.55 -21.24 34.37
CA GLY A 304 24.19 -21.64 33.99
C GLY A 304 23.20 -20.49 34.15
N THR A 305 23.57 -19.29 33.68
CA THR A 305 22.76 -18.09 33.92
C THR A 305 21.46 -18.16 33.13
N SER A 306 20.43 -17.50 33.65
CA SER A 306 19.15 -17.36 32.96
C SER A 306 19.31 -16.60 31.65
N GLY A 307 18.48 -16.95 30.67
CA GLY A 307 18.26 -16.06 29.53
C GLY A 307 17.57 -14.76 29.96
N GLY A 308 17.64 -13.76 29.10
CA GLY A 308 16.93 -12.51 29.25
C GLY A 308 15.43 -12.66 29.01
N ALA A 309 14.66 -11.74 29.58
CA ALA A 309 13.23 -11.68 29.35
C ALA A 309 12.90 -11.06 27.98
N GLY A 310 11.95 -11.65 27.26
CA GLY A 310 11.30 -11.07 26.10
C GLY A 310 10.16 -10.15 26.51
N THR A 311 9.88 -9.14 25.70
CA THR A 311 8.81 -8.17 25.95
C THR A 311 7.46 -8.77 25.56
N SER A 312 6.48 -8.66 26.46
CA SER A 312 5.11 -9.13 26.20
C SER A 312 4.55 -8.52 24.92
N GLY A 313 4.01 -9.38 24.04
CA GLY A 313 3.47 -8.98 22.74
C GLY A 313 4.50 -8.72 21.63
N GLN A 314 5.79 -8.93 21.90
CA GLN A 314 6.87 -8.69 20.93
C GLN A 314 7.83 -9.87 20.74
N GLY A 315 8.12 -10.65 21.80
CA GLY A 315 9.02 -11.79 21.69
C GLY A 315 9.14 -12.63 22.97
N TYR A 316 9.73 -13.81 22.83
CA TYR A 316 9.91 -14.76 23.92
C TYR A 316 11.25 -14.60 24.65
N ASP A 317 11.34 -15.25 25.81
CA ASP A 317 12.55 -15.26 26.64
C ASP A 317 13.67 -16.08 25.97
N GLY A 318 14.91 -15.75 26.34
CA GLY A 318 16.06 -16.58 26.00
C GLY A 318 16.17 -17.84 26.86
N GLY A 319 16.87 -18.84 26.35
CA GLY A 319 17.16 -20.07 27.07
C GLY A 319 18.29 -19.89 28.10
N VAL A 320 18.29 -20.76 29.10
CA VAL A 320 19.30 -20.84 30.17
C VAL A 320 20.58 -21.48 29.63
N GLY A 321 21.75 -20.98 30.05
CA GLY A 321 23.04 -21.63 29.77
C GLY A 321 23.30 -22.86 30.64
N HIS A 322 24.38 -23.59 30.37
CA HIS A 322 24.72 -24.82 31.11
C HIS A 322 26.21 -24.96 31.40
N THR A 323 26.53 -25.25 32.66
CA THR A 323 27.91 -25.48 33.15
C THR A 323 28.26 -26.96 33.11
N ILE A 324 29.44 -27.31 32.59
CA ILE A 324 29.89 -28.70 32.49
C ILE A 324 31.03 -28.95 33.48
N ASN A 325 30.90 -30.00 34.29
CA ASN A 325 31.89 -30.46 35.26
C ASN A 325 33.15 -31.03 34.56
N SER A 326 33.91 -30.21 33.82
CA SER A 326 35.25 -30.48 33.24
C SER A 326 35.87 -29.24 32.54
N GLY A 327 35.37 -28.02 32.78
CA GLY A 327 35.89 -26.79 32.15
C GLY A 327 35.28 -26.42 30.79
N GLY A 328 34.21 -27.12 30.38
CA GLY A 328 33.41 -26.78 29.20
C GLY A 328 32.13 -26.00 29.57
N TYR A 329 31.63 -25.17 28.65
CA TYR A 329 30.47 -24.30 28.89
C TYR A 329 29.61 -24.25 27.63
N ALA A 330 28.28 -24.38 27.78
CA ALA A 330 27.33 -24.23 26.68
C ALA A 330 26.38 -23.06 26.95
N GLY A 331 26.17 -22.20 25.96
CA GLY A 331 25.28 -21.05 26.06
C GLY A 331 23.85 -21.39 25.66
N GLY A 332 22.89 -20.72 26.29
CA GLY A 332 21.47 -20.78 25.90
C GLY A 332 21.22 -20.07 24.57
N GLY A 333 20.16 -20.46 23.88
CA GLY A 333 19.73 -19.80 22.64
C GLY A 333 18.96 -18.53 22.96
N GLY A 334 19.05 -17.52 22.09
CA GLY A 334 18.20 -16.34 22.18
C GLY A 334 16.74 -16.68 21.86
N GLY A 335 15.81 -15.94 22.47
CA GLY A 335 14.39 -16.04 22.16
C GLY A 335 14.10 -15.52 20.75
N GLY A 336 13.12 -16.13 20.08
CA GLY A 336 12.52 -15.62 18.86
C GLY A 336 11.18 -14.94 19.14
N ALA A 337 10.59 -14.36 18.10
CA ALA A 337 9.24 -13.81 18.19
C ALA A 337 8.15 -14.89 18.28
N GLY A 338 8.39 -16.08 17.73
CA GLY A 338 7.42 -17.18 17.67
C GLY A 338 7.61 -18.25 18.76
N VAL A 339 8.83 -18.46 19.24
CA VAL A 339 9.15 -19.49 20.25
C VAL A 339 10.24 -19.03 21.22
N VAL A 340 10.21 -19.55 22.45
CA VAL A 340 11.26 -19.42 23.47
C VAL A 340 12.61 -19.98 22.99
N GLY A 341 13.71 -19.35 23.43
CA GLY A 341 15.05 -19.86 23.17
C GLY A 341 15.31 -21.18 23.90
N GLY A 342 16.00 -22.10 23.24
CA GLY A 342 16.35 -23.40 23.81
C GLY A 342 17.37 -23.29 24.93
N ASN A 343 17.15 -24.04 26.01
CA ASN A 343 18.14 -24.20 27.08
C ASN A 343 19.35 -25.01 26.57
N ALA A 344 20.53 -24.66 27.06
CA ALA A 344 21.72 -25.45 26.84
C ALA A 344 21.72 -26.73 27.70
N SER A 345 22.53 -27.71 27.31
CA SER A 345 22.74 -28.94 28.06
C SER A 345 24.22 -29.30 28.13
N ALA A 346 24.55 -30.38 28.83
CA ALA A 346 25.92 -30.89 28.93
C ALA A 346 26.55 -31.26 27.57
N SER A 347 25.74 -31.50 26.53
CA SER A 347 26.20 -31.99 25.22
C SER A 347 25.73 -31.15 24.03
N ALA A 348 24.93 -30.09 24.24
CA ALA A 348 24.38 -29.28 23.16
C ALA A 348 24.22 -27.82 23.56
N SER A 349 24.43 -26.93 22.59
CA SER A 349 24.04 -25.52 22.70
C SER A 349 22.53 -25.37 22.78
N GLY A 350 22.09 -24.27 23.39
CA GLY A 350 20.72 -23.81 23.22
C GLY A 350 20.48 -23.35 21.78
N ILE A 351 19.44 -23.90 21.16
CA ILE A 351 18.96 -23.50 19.83
C ILE A 351 18.22 -22.18 19.97
N GLY A 352 18.37 -21.24 19.03
CA GLY A 352 17.57 -20.02 19.08
C GLY A 352 16.08 -20.32 18.84
N GLY A 353 15.21 -19.48 19.40
CA GLY A 353 13.78 -19.59 19.17
C GLY A 353 13.39 -19.20 17.75
N ASP A 354 12.41 -19.88 17.16
CA ASP A 354 11.89 -19.51 15.85
C ASP A 354 11.20 -18.15 15.89
N GLY A 355 11.28 -17.46 14.77
CA GLY A 355 10.58 -16.22 14.48
C GLY A 355 9.09 -16.41 14.26
N GLN A 356 8.40 -15.30 14.04
CA GLN A 356 6.98 -15.27 13.75
C GLN A 356 6.76 -15.22 12.24
N ILE A 357 5.83 -16.04 11.75
CA ILE A 357 5.37 -15.99 10.36
C ILE A 357 4.54 -14.72 10.15
N SER A 358 4.73 -14.04 9.02
CA SER A 358 3.82 -12.99 8.57
C SER A 358 3.40 -13.14 7.11
N THR A 359 2.15 -12.76 6.83
CA THR A 359 1.56 -12.72 5.49
C THR A 359 1.51 -11.31 4.90
N ILE A 360 2.22 -10.34 5.49
CA ILE A 360 2.27 -8.96 4.97
C ILE A 360 2.86 -8.89 3.55
N ILE A 361 3.79 -9.80 3.25
CA ILE A 361 4.38 -10.01 1.94
C ILE A 361 4.39 -11.50 1.60
N THR A 362 4.35 -11.81 0.31
CA THR A 362 4.48 -13.16 -0.22
C THR A 362 5.94 -13.63 -0.18
N THR A 363 6.17 -14.94 -0.28
CA THR A 363 7.52 -15.52 -0.38
C THR A 363 8.28 -15.02 -1.61
N SER A 364 7.60 -14.76 -2.73
CA SER A 364 8.21 -14.19 -3.94
C SER A 364 8.69 -12.76 -3.75
N GLU A 365 7.92 -11.94 -3.04
CA GLU A 365 8.30 -10.55 -2.73
C GLU A 365 9.43 -10.53 -1.69
N ALA A 366 9.34 -11.33 -0.64
CA ALA A 366 10.39 -11.53 0.37
C ALA A 366 11.73 -11.91 -0.26
N THR A 367 11.71 -12.87 -1.20
CA THR A 367 12.91 -13.31 -1.94
C THR A 367 13.45 -12.19 -2.84
N THR A 368 12.56 -11.49 -3.56
CA THR A 368 12.93 -10.44 -4.52
C THR A 368 13.59 -9.25 -3.84
N TYR A 369 13.11 -8.88 -2.65
CA TYR A 369 13.59 -7.70 -1.91
C TYR A 369 14.58 -8.04 -0.79
N SER A 370 14.92 -9.31 -0.63
CA SER A 370 15.81 -9.85 0.41
C SER A 370 15.40 -9.38 1.80
N VAL A 371 14.17 -9.72 2.20
CA VAL A 371 13.53 -9.32 3.46
C VAL A 371 12.78 -10.51 4.03
N GLY A 372 12.91 -10.74 5.34
CA GLY A 372 12.39 -11.95 5.97
C GLY A 372 13.16 -13.20 5.56
N ASP A 373 12.90 -14.29 6.27
CA ASP A 373 13.47 -15.61 6.01
C ASP A 373 12.42 -16.52 5.38
N VAL A 374 12.63 -16.89 4.11
CA VAL A 374 11.67 -17.69 3.35
C VAL A 374 11.93 -19.17 3.58
N VAL A 375 10.98 -19.84 4.22
CA VAL A 375 11.05 -21.27 4.52
C VAL A 375 9.80 -21.94 3.97
N SER A 376 9.97 -22.70 2.89
CA SER A 376 8.85 -23.32 2.17
C SER A 376 7.82 -22.28 1.71
N SER A 377 6.63 -22.26 2.29
CA SER A 377 5.52 -21.36 1.94
C SER A 377 5.45 -20.10 2.79
N ASP A 378 6.30 -20.00 3.81
CA ASP A 378 6.13 -19.03 4.87
C ASP A 378 7.30 -18.04 4.89
N VAL A 379 7.03 -16.82 5.35
CA VAL A 379 8.03 -15.78 5.57
C VAL A 379 8.14 -15.54 7.07
N TYR A 380 9.29 -15.87 7.64
CA TYR A 380 9.58 -15.71 9.06
C TYR A 380 10.35 -14.42 9.33
N PHE A 381 10.08 -13.82 10.48
CA PHE A 381 10.80 -12.66 11.00
C PHE A 381 11.14 -12.87 12.48
N ALA A 382 12.28 -12.30 12.90
CA ALA A 382 12.75 -12.25 14.28
C ALA A 382 13.03 -13.64 14.90
N GLY A 383 13.92 -14.41 14.28
CA GLY A 383 14.49 -15.65 14.83
C GLY A 383 15.66 -15.40 15.78
N GLY A 384 15.73 -16.10 16.91
CA GLY A 384 16.80 -15.95 17.91
C GLY A 384 18.12 -16.60 17.48
N GLY A 385 19.25 -16.10 17.98
CA GLY A 385 20.58 -16.67 17.72
C GLY A 385 20.87 -17.91 18.57
N HIS A 386 21.74 -18.79 18.07
CA HIS A 386 22.17 -19.99 18.80
C HIS A 386 23.22 -19.64 19.86
N GLY A 387 23.16 -20.32 21.00
CA GLY A 387 24.23 -20.29 21.99
C GLY A 387 25.44 -21.13 21.56
N ARG A 388 26.56 -20.97 22.26
CA ARG A 388 27.76 -21.78 22.00
C ARG A 388 27.57 -23.23 22.46
N GLY A 389 28.13 -24.19 21.70
CA GLY A 389 28.17 -25.62 22.06
C GLY A 389 29.28 -26.01 23.07
N ALA A 390 29.09 -27.16 23.70
CA ALA A 390 30.02 -27.76 24.64
C ALA A 390 31.26 -28.40 23.96
N GLY A 391 32.43 -27.74 23.97
CA GLY A 391 33.69 -28.31 23.46
C GLY A 391 34.03 -27.97 22.00
N THR A 392 34.91 -28.75 21.35
CA THR A 392 35.30 -28.55 19.93
C THR A 392 34.27 -29.06 18.93
N ASN A 393 33.23 -29.73 19.39
CA ASN A 393 32.20 -30.30 18.52
C ASN A 393 30.97 -29.38 18.53
N PRO A 394 30.78 -28.55 17.50
CA PRO A 394 29.57 -27.74 17.38
C PRO A 394 28.35 -28.67 17.33
N SER A 395 27.25 -28.31 18.01
CA SER A 395 25.98 -29.03 17.89
C SER A 395 25.56 -29.02 16.41
N THR A 396 25.65 -30.17 15.72
CA THR A 396 25.51 -30.27 14.26
C THR A 396 24.09 -30.53 13.78
N THR A 397 23.06 -30.52 14.65
CA THR A 397 21.80 -31.19 14.29
C THR A 397 20.48 -30.43 14.47
N ALA A 398 20.46 -29.10 14.54
CA ALA A 398 19.17 -28.42 14.43
C ALA A 398 19.26 -27.12 13.63
N ARG A 399 18.69 -27.16 12.42
CA ARG A 399 18.01 -25.99 11.85
C ARG A 399 16.85 -25.64 12.79
N GLY A 400 17.13 -24.87 13.83
CA GLY A 400 16.16 -24.04 14.52
C GLY A 400 16.52 -22.58 14.28
N SER A 401 15.62 -21.66 14.61
CA SER A 401 15.70 -20.23 14.35
C SER A 401 15.30 -19.79 12.94
N TYR A 402 14.16 -20.28 12.44
CA TYR A 402 13.53 -19.62 11.29
C TYR A 402 13.35 -18.12 11.60
N GLY A 403 13.50 -17.26 10.61
CA GLY A 403 13.49 -15.80 10.82
C GLY A 403 14.88 -15.21 10.99
N GLY A 404 15.92 -15.87 10.45
CA GLY A 404 17.24 -15.27 10.27
C GLY A 404 18.15 -15.28 11.49
N GLY A 405 17.92 -16.15 12.48
CA GLY A 405 18.80 -16.26 13.64
C GLY A 405 20.16 -16.89 13.31
N GLY A 406 21.24 -16.29 13.81
CA GLY A 406 22.61 -16.73 13.59
C GLY A 406 22.93 -18.11 14.22
N GLN A 407 23.63 -18.95 13.47
CA GLN A 407 24.04 -20.30 13.88
C GLN A 407 25.42 -20.31 14.55
N ALA A 408 25.60 -21.22 15.52
CA ALA A 408 26.84 -21.35 16.29
C ALA A 408 27.95 -22.13 15.59
N VAL A 409 27.64 -22.95 14.56
CA VAL A 409 28.62 -23.84 13.91
C VAL A 409 29.51 -23.12 12.91
N THR A 410 29.02 -22.00 12.36
CA THR A 410 29.66 -21.27 11.24
C THR A 410 29.95 -19.80 11.55
N ALA A 411 29.80 -19.38 12.81
CA ALA A 411 29.87 -17.98 13.21
C ALA A 411 28.96 -17.08 12.33
N GLN A 412 27.66 -17.37 12.30
CA GLN A 412 26.71 -16.60 11.50
C GLN A 412 26.13 -15.43 12.29
N GLU A 413 26.16 -14.26 11.66
CA GLU A 413 25.38 -13.08 12.05
C GLU A 413 23.89 -13.36 11.89
N GLY A 414 23.07 -12.57 12.59
CA GLY A 414 21.65 -12.49 12.27
C GLY A 414 21.48 -11.95 10.85
N VAL A 415 20.51 -12.47 10.13
CA VAL A 415 20.26 -12.03 8.75
C VAL A 415 19.61 -10.65 8.77
N ASP A 416 20.18 -9.69 8.05
CA ASP A 416 19.61 -8.35 7.95
C ASP A 416 18.18 -8.38 7.39
N TYR A 417 17.37 -7.42 7.86
CA TYR A 417 15.97 -7.25 7.48
C TYR A 417 15.06 -8.41 7.87
N THR A 418 15.54 -9.23 8.81
CA THR A 418 14.75 -10.21 9.54
C THR A 418 14.61 -9.84 11.01
N GLY A 419 15.48 -8.98 11.56
CA GLY A 419 15.61 -8.77 13.00
C GLY A 419 16.20 -9.97 13.76
N GLY A 420 16.89 -10.87 13.06
CA GLY A 420 17.45 -12.09 13.63
C GLY A 420 18.56 -11.82 14.66
N GLY A 421 18.61 -12.63 15.72
CA GLY A 421 19.65 -12.52 16.75
C GLY A 421 20.99 -13.12 16.30
N GLY A 422 22.11 -12.56 16.76
CA GLY A 422 23.45 -13.04 16.42
C GLY A 422 23.83 -14.36 17.11
N GLY A 423 24.53 -15.26 16.39
CA GLY A 423 25.01 -16.52 16.97
C GLY A 423 26.23 -16.32 17.87
N ALA A 424 26.34 -17.11 18.94
CA ALA A 424 27.53 -17.18 19.78
C ALA A 424 28.62 -18.08 19.17
N HIS A 425 29.90 -17.71 19.38
CA HIS A 425 31.04 -18.48 18.87
C HIS A 425 32.26 -18.43 19.82
N ASN A 426 33.27 -19.26 19.54
CA ASN A 426 34.47 -19.40 20.37
C ASN A 426 35.50 -18.27 20.21
N SER A 427 35.46 -17.54 19.10
CA SER A 427 36.50 -16.58 18.68
C SER A 427 35.93 -15.17 18.48
N ASN A 428 34.91 -15.04 17.63
CA ASN A 428 34.18 -13.80 17.38
C ASN A 428 32.69 -14.10 17.45
N ALA A 429 31.97 -13.42 18.33
CA ALA A 429 30.53 -13.52 18.35
C ALA A 429 29.92 -12.57 17.33
N ASN A 430 28.76 -12.95 16.81
CA ASN A 430 28.23 -12.37 15.59
C ASN A 430 27.18 -11.31 15.90
N ASN A 431 27.08 -10.32 15.02
CA ASN A 431 26.11 -9.26 15.12
C ASN A 431 24.69 -9.80 14.98
N GLY A 432 23.72 -9.13 15.59
CA GLY A 432 22.32 -9.28 15.23
C GLY A 432 22.08 -8.66 13.85
N GLY A 433 21.03 -9.12 13.17
CA GLY A 433 20.60 -8.55 11.91
C GLY A 433 19.75 -7.31 12.12
N ASP A 434 19.79 -6.41 11.15
CA ASP A 434 18.93 -5.23 11.11
C ASP A 434 17.44 -5.59 11.08
N GLY A 435 16.62 -4.69 11.62
CA GLY A 435 15.17 -4.78 11.58
C GLY A 435 14.59 -4.45 10.20
N VAL A 436 13.26 -4.39 10.13
CA VAL A 436 12.52 -3.95 8.94
C VAL A 436 11.17 -3.38 9.35
N VAL A 437 10.68 -2.39 8.60
CA VAL A 437 9.29 -1.93 8.71
C VAL A 437 8.60 -2.11 7.37
N ILE A 438 7.44 -2.78 7.37
CA ILE A 438 6.63 -3.00 6.17
C ILE A 438 5.25 -2.41 6.42
N ILE A 439 4.75 -1.64 5.44
CA ILE A 439 3.45 -0.97 5.49
C ILE A 439 2.63 -1.45 4.28
N ARG A 440 1.37 -1.86 4.51
CA ARG A 440 0.44 -2.30 3.46
C ARG A 440 -0.92 -1.61 3.60
N TYR A 441 -1.50 -1.13 2.51
CA TYR A 441 -2.83 -0.48 2.50
C TYR A 441 -3.52 -0.62 1.15
N THR A 442 -4.80 -0.27 1.07
CA THR A 442 -5.51 -0.07 -0.21
C THR A 442 -5.92 1.39 -0.37
N LEU A 443 -6.16 1.83 -1.60
CA LEU A 443 -6.60 3.19 -1.94
C LEU A 443 -8.11 3.30 -2.06
#